data_AF-A0A432PUR3-F1
#
_entry.id   AF-A0A432PUR3-F1
#
_cell.length_a   1.000
_cell.length_b   1.000
_cell.length_c   1.000
_cell.angle_alpha   90.00
_cell.angle_beta   90.00
_cell.angle_gamma   90.00
#
_symmetry.space_group_name_H-M   'P 1'
#
loop_
_entity.id
_entity.type
_entity.pdbx_description
1 polymer ?
#
loop_
_entity_poly.entity_id
_entity_poly.type
_entity_poly.pdbx_seq_one_letter_code
_entity_poly.pdbx_strand_id
1 'polypeptide(L)' 'MGRVGALVVDLEGTTHEITEKLNEVIEGIYEEGNEVIDVKVTYAKEHGIDGFVIVYTIVYKGKEVPEE' A
#
# COMPACT_ATOMS: atom_id res chain seq x y z
N MET A 1 -1.38 -11.64 -20.18
CA MET A 1 -1.92 -11.83 -18.82
C MET A 1 -1.24 -10.83 -17.89
N GLY A 2 -1.97 -9.82 -17.40
CA GLY A 2 -1.44 -8.85 -16.43
C GLY A 2 -0.84 -9.54 -15.21
N ARG A 3 0.31 -9.07 -14.73
CA ARG A 3 1.05 -9.67 -13.61
C ARG A 3 0.44 -9.22 -12.28
N VAL A 4 0.09 -10.14 -11.40
CA VAL A 4 -0.30 -9.80 -10.03
C VAL A 4 0.96 -9.60 -9.19
N GLY A 5 1.02 -8.48 -8.49
CA GLY A 5 2.09 -8.10 -7.57
C GLY A 5 1.55 -7.87 -6.17
N ALA A 6 2.47 -7.86 -5.19
CA ALA A 6 2.18 -7.47 -3.82
C ALA A 6 3.29 -6.53 -3.33
N LEU A 7 2.89 -5.48 -2.63
CA LEU A 7 3.75 -4.53 -1.95
C LEU A 7 3.48 -4.61 -0.44
N VAL A 8 4.53 -4.71 0.36
CA VAL A 8 4.43 -4.65 1.82
C VAL A 8 5.01 -3.32 2.27
N VAL A 9 4.25 -2.56 3.06
CA VAL A 9 4.63 -1.23 3.53
C VAL A 9 4.45 -1.17 5.04
N ASP A 10 5.48 -0.73 5.75
CA ASP A 10 5.41 -0.38 7.17
C ASP A 10 5.26 1.13 7.34
N LEU A 11 4.22 1.55 8.04
CA LEU A 11 3.92 2.96 8.31
C LEU A 11 3.87 3.19 9.82
N GLU A 12 4.59 4.22 10.27
CA GLU A 12 4.59 4.69 11.65
C GLU A 12 4.17 6.15 11.72
N GLY A 13 3.32 6.46 12.70
CA GLY A 13 2.86 7.82 12.99
C GLY A 13 1.51 7.83 13.69
N THR A 14 0.88 9.00 13.69
CA THR A 14 -0.53 9.15 14.07
C THR A 14 -1.44 8.53 13.01
N THR A 15 -2.71 8.30 13.38
CA THR A 15 -3.72 7.80 12.42
C THR A 15 -3.82 8.67 11.16
N HIS A 16 -3.68 9.99 11.30
CA HIS A 16 -3.73 10.92 10.18
C HIS A 16 -2.52 10.77 9.24
N GLU A 17 -1.30 10.81 9.79
CA GLU A 17 -0.06 10.66 9.02
C GLU A 17 0.02 9.30 8.30
N ILE A 18 -0.44 8.23 8.95
CA ILE A 18 -0.48 6.90 8.34
C ILE A 18 -1.47 6.86 7.17
N THR A 19 -2.62 7.51 7.32
CA THR A 19 -3.64 7.56 6.26
C THR A 19 -3.12 8.34 5.05
N GLU A 20 -2.47 9.49 5.27
CA GLU A 20 -1.88 10.29 4.19
C GLU A 20 -0.80 9.49 3.43
N LYS A 21 0.14 8.88 4.15
CA LYS A 21 1.19 8.05 3.52
C LYS A 21 0.64 6.83 2.79
N LEU A 22 -0.39 6.18 3.31
CA LEU A 22 -1.02 5.06 2.63
C LEU A 22 -1.65 5.50 1.30
N ASN A 23 -2.30 6.67 1.28
CA ASN A 23 -2.86 7.24 0.05
C ASN A 23 -1.77 7.55 -0.96
N GLU A 24 -0.66 8.16 -0.56
CA GLU A 24 0.49 8.43 -1.45
C GLU A 24 1.02 7.14 -2.11
N VAL A 25 1.14 6.05 -1.34
CA VAL A 25 1.56 4.74 -1.88
C VAL A 25 0.55 4.22 -2.91
N ILE A 26 -0.74 4.30 -2.61
CA ILE A 26 -1.83 3.84 -3.50
C ILE A 26 -1.86 4.68 -4.78
N GLU A 27 -1.71 6.00 -4.67
CA GLU A 27 -1.63 6.92 -5.80
C GLU A 27 -0.43 6.57 -6.70
N GLY A 28 0.75 6.32 -6.12
CA GLY A 28 1.92 5.89 -6.89
C GLY A 28 1.67 4.59 -7.69
N ILE A 29 0.94 3.62 -7.12
CA ILE A 29 0.55 2.40 -7.84
C ILE A 29 -0.35 2.73 -9.05
N TYR A 30 -1.31 3.65 -8.90
CA TYR A 30 -2.17 4.08 -10.01
C TYR A 30 -1.41 4.88 -11.07
N GLU A 31 -0.47 5.75 -10.69
CA GLU A 31 0.36 6.52 -11.62
C GLU A 31 1.24 5.64 -12.50
N GLU A 32 1.69 4.50 -11.99
CA GLU A 32 2.41 3.48 -12.78
C GLU A 32 1.51 2.77 -13.82
N GLY A 33 0.19 3.00 -13.75
CA GLY A 33 -0.82 2.34 -14.57
C GLY A 33 -1.24 0.97 -14.05
N ASN A 34 -0.97 0.68 -12.76
CA ASN A 34 -1.40 -0.54 -12.11
C ASN A 34 -2.78 -0.32 -11.46
N GLU A 35 -3.44 -1.40 -11.07
CA GLU A 35 -4.74 -1.38 -10.40
C GLU A 35 -4.63 -2.03 -9.02
N VAL A 36 -4.98 -1.33 -7.94
CA VAL A 36 -5.05 -1.92 -6.60
C VAL A 36 -6.24 -2.88 -6.52
N ILE A 37 -5.95 -4.13 -6.16
CA ILE A 37 -6.97 -5.19 -5.98
C ILE A 37 -7.44 -5.24 -4.52
N ASP A 38 -6.50 -5.13 -3.58
CA ASP A 38 -6.78 -5.34 -2.15
C ASP A 38 -5.74 -4.66 -1.26
N VAL A 39 -6.16 -4.21 -0.09
CA VAL A 39 -5.30 -3.61 0.93
C VAL A 39 -5.60 -4.28 2.27
N LYS A 40 -4.62 -5.02 2.79
CA LYS A 40 -4.76 -5.77 4.04
C LYS A 40 -3.87 -5.22 5.12
N VAL A 41 -4.42 -5.00 6.31
CA VAL A 41 -3.61 -4.81 7.52
C VAL A 41 -3.05 -6.17 7.92
N THR A 42 -1.73 -6.31 7.86
CA THR A 42 -1.01 -7.54 8.19
C THR A 42 -0.51 -7.53 9.63
N TYR A 43 -0.19 -6.34 10.14
CA TYR A 43 0.18 -6.11 11.52
C TYR A 43 -0.25 -4.71 11.93
N ALA A 44 -0.68 -4.54 13.18
CA ALA A 44 -0.94 -3.24 13.77
C ALA A 44 -0.56 -3.26 15.25
N LYS A 45 0.13 -2.22 15.70
CA LYS A 45 0.50 -2.04 17.10
C LYS A 45 0.47 -0.58 17.49
N GLU A 46 -0.18 -0.29 18.60
CA GLU A 46 -0.16 1.00 19.27
C GLU A 46 1.13 1.21 20.07
N HIS A 47 1.63 2.45 20.11
CA HIS A 47 2.68 2.90 21.00
C HIS A 47 2.54 4.40 21.34
N GLY A 48 2.92 4.78 22.57
CA GLY A 48 2.86 6.18 23.00
C GLY A 48 1.44 6.71 23.17
N ILE A 49 1.28 8.02 23.01
CA ILE A 49 -0.01 8.72 23.05
C ILE A 49 -0.36 9.02 21.59
N ASP A 50 -1.19 8.16 20.98
CA ASP A 50 -1.66 8.25 19.58
C ASP A 50 -0.67 7.83 18.48
N GLY A 51 0.39 7.08 18.81
CA GLY A 51 1.31 6.49 17.83
C GLY A 51 0.90 5.07 17.44
N PHE A 52 1.01 4.75 16.15
CA PHE A 52 0.75 3.43 15.61
C PHE A 52 1.88 3.01 14.68
N VAL A 53 2.20 1.72 14.68
CA VAL A 53 2.96 1.05 13.62
C VAL A 53 2.00 0.08 12.94
N ILE A 54 1.76 0.27 11.64
CA ILE A 54 0.87 -0.56 10.84
C ILE A 54 1.62 -1.08 9.62
N VAL A 55 1.56 -2.39 9.40
CA VAL A 55 2.08 -3.05 8.19
C VAL A 55 0.90 -3.37 7.28
N TYR A 56 0.91 -2.79 6.09
CA TYR A 56 -0.05 -3.07 5.03
C TYR A 56 0.55 -4.01 3.99
N THR A 57 -0.26 -4.94 3.50
CA THR A 57 0.01 -5.68 2.26
C THR A 57 -0.97 -5.17 1.21
N ILE A 58 -0.45 -4.57 0.14
CA ILE A 58 -1.22 -4.04 -0.98
C ILE A 58 -1.03 -4.98 -2.16
N VAL A 59 -2.11 -5.59 -2.63
CA VAL A 59 -2.13 -6.45 -3.80
C VAL A 59 -2.57 -5.62 -4.99
N TYR A 60 -1.84 -5.70 -6.10
CA TYR A 60 -2.13 -4.93 -7.30
C TYR A 60 -1.97 -5.77 -8.57
N LYS A 61 -2.64 -5.36 -9.63
CA LYS A 61 -2.50 -5.90 -10.98
C LYS A 61 -1.69 -4.93 -11.81
N GLY A 62 -0.54 -5.37 -12.29
CA GLY A 62 0.28 -4.61 -13.21
C GLY A 62 -0.33 -4.55 -14.61
N LYS A 63 -0.12 -3.42 -15.31
CA LYS A 63 -0.46 -3.31 -16.73
C LYS A 63 0.24 -4.38 -17.56
N GLU A 64 -0.41 -4.85 -18.61
CA GLU A 64 0.25 -5.68 -19.61
C GLU A 64 1.27 -4.81 -20.35
N VAL A 65 2.55 -5.14 -20.21
CA VAL A 65 3.58 -4.57 -21.09
C VAL A 65 3.47 -5.32 -22.42
N PRO A 66 3.30 -4.64 -23.56
CA PRO A 66 3.34 -5.31 -24.86
C PRO A 66 4.67 -6.05 -24.99
N GLU A 67 4.64 -7.34 -25.29
CA GLU A 67 5.84 -8.07 -25.70
C GLU A 67 6.24 -7.52 -27.09
N GLU A 68 7.44 -6.93 -27.18
CA GLU A 68 8.07 -6.54 -28.46
C GLU A 68 8.47 -7.76 -29.29
#